data_AF-X1B9G2-F1
#
_entry.id   AF-X1B9G2-F1
#
_cell.length_a   1.000
_cell.length_b   1.000
_cell.length_c   1.000
_cell.angle_alpha   90.00
_cell.angle_beta   90.00
_cell.angle_gamma   90.00
#
_symmetry.space_group_name_H-M   'P 1'
#
loop_
_entity.id
_entity.type
_entity.pdbx_description
1 polymer ?
#
loop_
_entity_poly.entity_id
_entity_poly.type
_entity_poly.pdbx_seq_one_letter_code
_entity_poly.pdbx_strand_id
1 'polypeptide(L)'
;SASPEKIEEKVKTMITDTQKIRLNDLGHPDICIVYTYQKIFNPEQSEEISVGCKSGKLGCVECKKRLAQALINKFDGFRKKRKYYEKNPEIISKILVEGSKKARQVAKQTLNEAKKAMNLDYE
;
A
#
# COMPACT_ATOMS: atom_id res chain seq x y z
N SER A 1 -6.72 -3.05 -5.61
CA SER A 1 -7.70 -3.56 -6.60
C SER A 1 -7.21 -3.42 -8.03
N ALA A 2 -6.32 -2.46 -8.33
CA ALA A 2 -5.69 -2.34 -9.65
C ALA A 2 -5.13 -3.69 -10.15
N SER A 3 -5.33 -3.95 -11.45
CA SER A 3 -4.81 -5.14 -12.12
C SER A 3 -3.29 -5.07 -12.25
N PRO A 4 -2.60 -6.21 -12.49
CA PRO A 4 -1.16 -6.22 -12.72
C PRO A 4 -0.72 -5.24 -13.82
N GLU A 5 -1.44 -5.21 -14.94
CA GLU A 5 -1.16 -4.32 -16.08
C GLU A 5 -1.27 -2.85 -15.64
N LYS A 6 -2.27 -2.52 -14.82
CA LYS A 6 -2.44 -1.16 -14.32
C LYS A 6 -1.34 -0.74 -13.33
N ILE A 7 -0.78 -1.71 -12.59
CA ILE A 7 0.38 -1.46 -11.74
C ILE A 7 1.60 -1.17 -12.61
N GLU A 8 1.86 -1.97 -13.64
CA GLU A 8 2.97 -1.76 -14.56
C GLU A 8 2.89 -0.40 -15.25
N GLU A 9 1.72 -0.02 -15.79
CA GLU A 9 1.50 1.28 -16.40
C GLU A 9 1.84 2.43 -15.46
N LYS A 10 1.35 2.37 -14.21
CA LYS A 10 1.59 3.42 -13.21
C LYS A 10 3.05 3.48 -12.77
N VAL A 11 3.70 2.34 -12.60
CA VAL A 11 5.12 2.29 -12.21
C VAL A 11 6.01 2.79 -13.34
N LYS A 12 5.67 2.49 -14.59
CA LYS A 12 6.39 2.95 -15.78
C LYS A 12 6.48 4.48 -15.84
N THR A 13 5.42 5.19 -15.46
CA THR A 13 5.35 6.66 -15.49
C THR A 13 5.85 7.35 -14.22
N MET A 14 6.29 6.61 -13.20
CA MET A 14 6.84 7.21 -11.98
C MET A 14 8.04 8.10 -12.28
N ILE A 15 8.10 9.27 -11.63
CA ILE A 15 9.25 10.16 -11.72
C ILE A 15 10.45 9.50 -11.01
N THR A 16 11.60 9.55 -11.67
CA THR A 16 12.89 9.08 -11.15
C THR A 16 13.83 10.27 -10.96
N ASP A 17 15.09 10.00 -10.65
CA ASP A 17 16.15 11.00 -10.73
C ASP A 17 16.19 11.64 -12.13
N THR A 18 16.04 12.97 -12.18
CA THR A 18 16.06 13.76 -13.42
C THR A 18 17.45 13.94 -13.99
N GLN A 19 18.50 13.76 -13.18
CA GLN A 19 19.89 13.87 -13.60
C GLN A 19 20.39 12.58 -14.27
N LYS A 20 19.75 11.44 -14.01
CA LYS A 20 20.07 10.15 -14.64
C LYS A 20 19.27 9.96 -15.93
N ILE A 21 19.76 10.53 -17.03
CA ILE A 21 19.04 10.55 -18.32
C ILE A 21 19.18 9.22 -19.07
N ARG A 22 20.37 8.61 -19.04
CA ARG A 22 20.71 7.41 -19.82
C ARG A 22 21.16 6.23 -18.94
N LEU A 23 21.29 5.07 -19.58
CA LEU A 23 22.00 3.94 -19.00
C LEU A 23 23.49 4.32 -18.89
N ASN A 24 24.14 3.97 -17.79
CA ASN A 24 25.51 4.34 -17.39
C ASN A 24 25.70 5.73 -16.75
N ASP A 25 24.71 6.63 -16.81
CA ASP A 25 24.75 7.85 -16.00
C ASP A 25 24.64 7.48 -14.50
N LEU A 26 25.44 8.14 -13.67
CA LEU A 26 25.39 7.97 -12.21
C LEU A 26 24.02 8.38 -11.68
N GLY A 27 23.44 7.55 -10.82
CA GLY A 27 22.13 7.79 -10.23
C GLY A 27 22.19 8.26 -8.79
N HIS A 28 21.14 8.96 -8.37
CA HIS A 28 20.94 9.42 -6.99
C HIS A 28 19.70 8.75 -6.38
N PRO A 29 19.83 7.59 -5.72
CA PRO A 29 18.69 6.86 -5.15
C PRO A 29 17.91 7.69 -4.13
N ASP A 30 18.56 8.57 -3.38
CA ASP A 30 17.95 9.32 -2.27
C ASP A 30 16.85 10.29 -2.70
N ILE A 31 16.92 10.79 -3.94
CA ILE A 31 15.90 11.68 -4.54
C ILE A 31 14.91 10.93 -5.44
N CYS A 32 15.10 9.62 -5.63
CA CYS A 32 14.32 8.82 -6.56
C CYS A 32 13.11 8.17 -5.87
N ILE A 33 11.90 8.56 -6.27
CA ILE A 33 10.65 7.99 -5.71
C ILE A 33 10.57 6.48 -5.95
N VAL A 34 11.01 6.00 -7.11
CA VAL A 34 11.05 4.55 -7.42
C VAL A 34 11.92 3.83 -6.38
N TYR A 35 13.07 4.39 -6.01
CA TYR A 35 13.94 3.78 -5.00
C TYR A 35 13.30 3.80 -3.60
N THR A 36 12.63 4.88 -3.21
CA THR A 36 11.85 4.92 -1.97
C THR A 36 10.82 3.79 -1.91
N TYR A 37 10.14 3.50 -3.01
CA TYR A 37 9.22 2.37 -3.09
C TYR A 37 9.96 1.02 -3.05
N GLN A 38 11.12 0.90 -3.69
CA GLN A 38 11.94 -0.31 -3.60
C GLN A 38 12.32 -0.63 -2.14
N LYS A 39 12.66 0.36 -1.32
CA LYS A 39 12.93 0.16 0.11
C LYS A 39 11.74 -0.43 0.88
N ILE A 40 10.53 -0.03 0.51
CA ILE A 40 9.30 -0.48 1.18
C ILE A 40 8.87 -1.88 0.70
N PHE A 41 8.94 -2.12 -0.60
CA PHE A 41 8.36 -3.32 -1.22
C PHE A 41 9.37 -4.41 -1.55
N ASN A 42 10.66 -4.08 -1.60
CA ASN A 42 11.80 -4.98 -1.85
C ASN A 42 12.98 -4.67 -0.92
N PRO A 43 12.81 -4.70 0.42
CA PRO A 43 13.86 -4.30 1.36
C PRO A 43 15.14 -5.13 1.19
N GLU A 44 15.03 -6.43 0.94
CA GLU A 44 16.17 -7.35 0.77
C GLU A 44 17.03 -7.04 -0.46
N GLN A 45 16.42 -6.53 -1.53
CA GLN A 45 17.12 -6.18 -2.78
C GLN A 45 17.46 -4.69 -2.85
N SER A 46 17.03 -3.89 -1.87
CA SER A 46 17.14 -2.43 -1.95
C SER A 46 18.59 -1.94 -1.93
N GLU A 47 19.50 -2.65 -1.28
CA GLU A 47 20.92 -2.28 -1.28
C GLU A 47 21.58 -2.57 -2.65
N GLU A 48 21.34 -3.75 -3.23
CA GLU A 48 21.81 -4.08 -4.59
C GLU A 48 21.31 -3.06 -5.63
N ILE A 49 20.02 -2.70 -5.54
CA ILE A 49 19.41 -1.70 -6.42
C ILE A 49 20.06 -0.33 -6.22
N SER A 50 20.37 0.06 -4.98
CA SER A 50 21.08 1.31 -4.66
C SER A 50 22.45 1.34 -5.32
N VAL A 51 23.25 0.28 -5.12
CA VAL A 51 24.60 0.15 -5.67
C VAL A 51 24.57 0.19 -7.20
N GLY A 52 23.69 -0.59 -7.83
CA GLY A 52 23.55 -0.62 -9.29
C GLY A 52 23.06 0.70 -9.87
N CYS A 53 22.19 1.43 -9.16
CA CYS A 53 21.71 2.75 -9.57
C CYS A 53 22.83 3.80 -9.47
N LYS A 54 23.54 3.85 -8.32
CA LYS A 54 24.67 4.76 -8.10
C LYS A 54 25.78 4.56 -9.12
N SER A 55 26.08 3.31 -9.47
CA SER A 55 27.10 2.99 -10.47
C SER A 55 26.64 3.18 -11.93
N GLY A 56 25.38 3.54 -12.17
CA GLY A 56 24.78 3.70 -13.49
C GLY A 56 24.49 2.41 -14.27
N LYS A 57 24.92 1.25 -13.75
CA LYS A 57 24.76 -0.08 -14.38
C LYS A 57 23.30 -0.50 -14.45
N LEU A 58 22.49 -0.12 -13.46
CA LEU A 58 21.06 -0.40 -13.43
C LEU A 58 20.29 0.72 -14.14
N GLY A 59 19.53 0.36 -15.17
CA GLY A 59 18.64 1.28 -15.88
C GLY A 59 17.37 1.61 -15.10
N CYS A 60 16.86 2.84 -15.22
CA CYS A 60 15.61 3.26 -14.57
C CYS A 60 14.40 2.40 -15.00
N VAL A 61 14.38 1.97 -16.28
CA VAL A 61 13.33 1.09 -16.81
C VAL A 61 13.36 -0.28 -16.15
N GLU A 62 14.55 -0.87 -15.99
CA GLU A 62 14.70 -2.17 -15.32
C GLU A 62 14.35 -2.07 -13.83
N CYS A 63 14.84 -1.04 -13.15
CA CYS A 63 14.50 -0.79 -11.74
C CYS A 63 12.97 -0.67 -11.56
N LYS A 64 12.28 0.04 -12.45
CA LYS A 64 10.81 0.13 -12.46
C LYS A 64 10.13 -1.23 -12.69
N LYS A 65 10.64 -2.06 -13.60
CA LYS A 65 10.10 -3.41 -13.82
C LYS A 65 10.22 -4.28 -12.56
N ARG A 66 11.38 -4.25 -11.89
CA ARG A 66 11.58 -4.96 -10.61
C ARG A 66 10.57 -4.50 -9.54
N LEU A 67 10.34 -3.17 -9.45
CA LEU A 67 9.34 -2.63 -8.53
C LEU A 67 7.91 -3.08 -8.88
N ALA A 68 7.54 -3.02 -10.16
CA ALA A 68 6.21 -3.43 -10.60
C ALA A 68 5.93 -4.89 -10.25
N GLN A 69 6.89 -5.79 -10.51
CA GLN A 69 6.75 -7.20 -10.18
C GLN A 69 6.56 -7.43 -8.67
N ALA A 70 7.33 -6.73 -7.84
CA ALA A 70 7.20 -6.83 -6.40
C ALA A 70 5.84 -6.35 -5.89
N LEU A 71 5.34 -5.23 -6.42
CA LEU A 71 4.00 -4.74 -6.11
C LEU A 71 2.93 -5.73 -6.56
N ILE A 72 3.05 -6.30 -7.76
CA ILE A 72 2.14 -7.32 -8.26
C ILE A 72 2.10 -8.52 -7.31
N ASN A 73 3.26 -9.05 -6.93
CA ASN A 73 3.37 -10.20 -6.04
C ASN A 73 2.80 -9.87 -4.65
N LYS A 74 3.18 -8.72 -4.07
CA LYS A 74 2.71 -8.27 -2.76
C LYS A 74 1.19 -8.14 -2.70
N PHE A 75 0.58 -7.61 -3.76
CA PHE A 75 -0.85 -7.37 -3.81
C PHE A 75 -1.69 -8.55 -4.31
N ASP A 76 -1.06 -9.67 -4.71
CA ASP A 76 -1.79 -10.81 -5.27
C ASP A 76 -2.74 -11.46 -4.26
N GLY A 77 -2.25 -11.72 -3.04
CA GLY A 77 -3.08 -12.25 -1.96
C GLY A 77 -4.27 -11.35 -1.62
N PHE A 78 -4.06 -10.03 -1.61
CA PHE A 78 -5.14 -9.07 -1.38
C PHE A 78 -6.16 -9.03 -2.53
N ARG A 79 -5.72 -9.13 -3.79
CA ARG A 79 -6.62 -9.22 -4.95
C ARG A 79 -7.46 -10.49 -4.91
N LYS A 80 -6.87 -11.64 -4.59
CA LYS A 80 -7.58 -12.91 -4.43
C LYS A 80 -8.64 -12.83 -3.33
N LYS A 81 -8.26 -12.34 -2.14
CA LYS A 81 -9.21 -12.12 -1.03
C LYS A 81 -10.34 -11.15 -1.42
N ARG A 82 -10.01 -10.05 -2.09
CA ARG A 82 -11.01 -9.11 -2.57
C ARG A 82 -12.00 -9.75 -3.54
N LYS A 83 -11.53 -10.50 -4.55
CA LYS A 83 -12.39 -11.23 -5.49
C LYS A 83 -13.29 -12.24 -4.78
N TYR A 84 -12.79 -12.89 -3.73
CA TYR A 84 -13.61 -13.77 -2.89
C TYR A 84 -14.75 -12.99 -2.22
N TYR A 85 -14.49 -11.87 -1.56
CA TYR A 85 -15.54 -11.07 -0.94
C TYR A 85 -16.49 -10.39 -1.94
N GLU A 86 -16.01 -9.99 -3.12
CA GLU A 86 -16.85 -9.46 -4.21
C GLU A 86 -17.87 -10.50 -4.70
N LYS A 87 -17.51 -11.79 -4.67
CA LYS A 87 -18.42 -12.90 -5.00
C LYS A 87 -19.36 -13.32 -3.85
N ASN A 88 -19.06 -12.90 -2.62
CA ASN A 88 -19.79 -13.29 -1.41
C ASN A 88 -20.16 -12.03 -0.59
N PRO A 89 -20.97 -11.11 -1.15
CA PRO A 89 -21.28 -9.82 -0.52
C PRO A 89 -22.00 -9.96 0.83
N GLU A 90 -22.73 -11.05 1.06
CA GLU A 90 -23.39 -11.35 2.32
C GLU A 90 -22.40 -11.54 3.48
N ILE A 91 -21.18 -12.00 3.21
CA ILE A 91 -20.13 -12.10 4.23
C ILE A 91 -19.72 -10.70 4.69
N ILE A 92 -19.59 -9.74 3.76
CA ILE A 92 -19.29 -8.34 4.10
C ILE A 92 -20.40 -7.77 4.98
N SER A 93 -21.67 -7.95 4.58
CA SER A 93 -22.81 -7.47 5.36
C SER A 93 -22.84 -8.06 6.77
N LYS A 94 -22.57 -9.37 6.92
CA LYS A 94 -22.49 -10.01 8.25
C LYS A 94 -21.39 -9.41 9.11
N ILE A 95 -20.18 -9.24 8.56
CA ILE A 95 -19.05 -8.61 9.27
C ILE A 95 -19.42 -7.20 9.76
N LEU A 96 -20.07 -6.40 8.91
CA LEU A 96 -20.48 -5.04 9.26
C LEU A 96 -21.56 -5.01 10.35
N VAL A 97 -22.56 -5.88 10.27
CA VAL A 97 -23.62 -6.00 11.28
C VAL A 97 -23.05 -6.42 12.63
N GLU A 98 -22.16 -7.41 12.64
CA GLU A 98 -21.51 -7.89 13.87
C GLU A 98 -20.61 -6.82 14.49
N GLY A 99 -19.79 -6.15 13.67
CA GLY A 99 -18.97 -5.03 14.13
C GLY A 99 -19.81 -3.89 14.70
N SER A 100 -20.93 -3.55 14.04
CA SER A 100 -21.86 -2.52 14.51
C SER A 100 -22.49 -2.88 15.85
N LYS A 101 -22.86 -4.15 16.07
CA LYS A 101 -23.40 -4.62 17.35
C LYS A 101 -22.38 -4.45 18.48
N LYS A 102 -21.13 -4.86 18.25
CA LYS A 102 -20.03 -4.71 19.22
C LYS A 102 -19.76 -3.24 19.54
N ALA A 103 -19.64 -2.39 18.51
CA ALA A 103 -19.43 -0.96 18.70
C ALA A 103 -20.59 -0.29 19.44
N ARG A 104 -21.84 -0.68 19.16
CA ARG A 104 -23.04 -0.15 19.84
C ARG A 104 -23.06 -0.46 21.33
N GLN A 105 -22.56 -1.62 21.75
CA GLN A 105 -22.46 -1.98 23.17
C GLN A 105 -21.53 -1.01 23.91
N VAL A 106 -20.34 -0.79 23.37
CA VAL A 106 -19.36 0.16 23.93
C VAL A 106 -19.92 1.58 23.91
N ALA A 107 -20.48 2.01 22.77
CA ALA A 107 -21.07 3.35 22.65
C ALA A 107 -22.21 3.60 23.65
N LYS A 108 -23.03 2.58 23.95
CA LYS A 108 -24.10 2.69 24.96
C LYS A 108 -23.53 2.88 26.37
N GLN A 109 -22.45 2.17 26.70
CA GLN A 109 -21.75 2.35 27.98
C GLN A 109 -21.20 3.77 28.11
N THR A 110 -20.44 4.22 27.11
CA THR A 110 -19.87 5.58 27.08
C THR A 110 -20.96 6.66 27.14
N LEU A 111 -22.07 6.48 26.42
CA LEU A 111 -23.17 7.45 26.46
C LEU A 111 -23.85 7.50 27.83
N ASN A 112 -23.97 6.36 28.51
CA ASN A 112 -24.51 6.34 29.87
C ASN A 112 -23.58 7.05 30.86
N GLU A 113 -22.28 6.83 30.77
CA GLU A 113 -21.28 7.55 31.59
C GLU A 113 -21.34 9.06 31.34
N ALA A 114 -21.41 9.48 30.08
CA ALA A 114 -21.55 10.89 29.71
C ALA A 114 -22.84 11.50 30.27
N LYS A 115 -23.98 10.80 30.15
CA LYS A 115 -25.26 11.26 30.71
C LYS A 115 -25.19 11.42 32.23
N LYS A 116 -24.59 10.47 32.94
CA LYS A 116 -24.38 10.55 34.39
C LYS A 116 -23.54 11.77 34.78
N ALA A 117 -22.41 11.98 34.10
CA ALA A 117 -21.54 13.13 34.35
C ALA A 117 -22.23 14.48 34.08
N MET A 118 -23.21 14.50 33.16
CA MET A 118 -23.98 15.69 32.82
C MET A 118 -25.27 15.85 33.65
N ASN A 119 -25.53 14.98 34.63
CA ASN A 119 -26.80 14.93 35.39
C ASN A 119 -28.04 14.80 34.47
N LEU A 120 -27.92 14.02 33.41
CA LEU A 120 -28.98 13.70 32.45
C LEU A 120 -29.51 12.26 32.63
N ASP A 121 -29.18 11.58 33.74
CA ASP A 121 -29.73 10.29 34.11
C ASP A 121 -30.97 10.45 35.00
N TYR A 122 -32.06 10.92 34.39
CA TYR A 122 -33.36 10.93 35.05
C TYR A 122 -33.86 9.48 35.16
N GLU A 123 -33.91 8.94 36.38
CA GLU A 123 -34.74 7.78 36.74
C GLU A 123 -36.22 8.14 36.72
#